data_AF-A0A933HDU4-F1
#
_entry.id   AF-A0A933HDU4-F1
#
_cell.length_a   1.000
_cell.length_b   1.000
_cell.length_c   1.000
_cell.angle_alpha   90.00
_cell.angle_beta   90.00
_cell.angle_gamma   90.00
#
_symmetry.space_group_name_H-M   'P 1'
#
loop_
_entity.id
_entity.type
_entity.pdbx_description
1 polymer ?
#
loop_
_entity_poly.entity_id
_entity_poly.type
_entity_poly.pdbx_seq_one_letter_code
_entity_poly.pdbx_strand_id
1 'polypeptide(L)'
;MKLALLLLAMCNAGFIAILWKEWGLLGGGARKLLAFISLGVFPLVWGAGVLGQGLEEAQKVAFCAQCHVMTDYVKSLEVDDDEPLSAFHYQNNLVPKEKACFACHTQYTMFGPIRAKLQGLSHLYVYYIKGAPAGKISLYSPYDNRECLRCHESSRKYQKLRMHNKPEEMFKKLADNKQSCLAKGCHDLAHLIEEEESDDSAG
;
A
#
# COMPACT_ATOMS: atom_id res chain seq x y z
N MET A 1 -18.98 3.96 0.63
CA MET A 1 -18.56 4.02 2.05
C MET A 1 -18.53 5.45 2.62
N LYS A 2 -17.99 6.45 1.90
CA LYS A 2 -17.98 7.87 2.35
C LYS A 2 -19.37 8.46 2.67
N LEU A 3 -20.38 8.16 1.85
CA LEU A 3 -21.78 8.60 2.09
C LEU A 3 -22.37 7.98 3.37
N ALA A 4 -22.14 6.68 3.59
CA ALA A 4 -22.61 5.98 4.78
C ALA A 4 -21.98 6.55 6.05
N LEU A 5 -20.69 6.92 5.98
CA LEU A 5 -20.07 7.68 7.05
C LEU A 5 -20.78 9.05 7.20
N LEU A 6 -20.83 9.91 6.19
CA LEU A 6 -21.47 11.23 6.35
C LEU A 6 -22.88 11.16 6.98
N LEU A 7 -23.69 10.18 6.58
CA LEU A 7 -25.00 9.91 7.19
C LEU A 7 -24.90 9.52 8.67
N LEU A 8 -23.97 8.62 9.03
CA LEU A 8 -23.70 8.28 10.43
C LEU A 8 -23.42 9.58 11.22
N ALA A 9 -22.47 10.41 10.77
CA ALA A 9 -22.07 11.62 11.49
C ALA A 9 -23.23 12.60 11.67
N MET A 10 -24.05 12.78 10.62
CA MET A 10 -25.26 13.59 10.70
C MET A 10 -26.25 13.03 11.73
N CYS A 11 -26.44 11.71 11.77
CA CYS A 11 -27.30 11.06 12.77
C CYS A 11 -26.80 11.31 14.20
N ASN A 12 -25.49 11.24 14.46
CA ASN A 12 -24.95 11.54 15.79
C ASN A 12 -25.09 13.01 16.17
N ALA A 13 -24.84 13.92 15.23
CA ALA A 13 -25.09 15.34 15.46
C ALA A 13 -26.56 15.59 15.84
N GLY A 14 -27.50 14.89 15.20
CA GLY A 14 -28.91 14.88 15.57
C GLY A 14 -29.16 14.36 16.99
N PHE A 15 -28.58 13.22 17.38
CA PHE A 15 -28.72 12.68 18.73
C PHE A 15 -28.14 13.60 19.81
N ILE A 16 -26.99 14.23 19.54
CA ILE A 16 -26.38 15.23 20.42
C ILE A 16 -27.30 16.45 20.55
N ALA A 17 -27.88 16.94 19.46
CA ALA A 17 -28.81 18.06 19.49
C ALA A 17 -30.10 17.74 20.28
N ILE A 18 -30.64 16.52 20.15
CA ILE A 18 -31.80 16.05 20.93
C ILE A 18 -31.45 15.97 22.42
N LEU A 19 -30.29 15.39 22.76
CA LEU A 19 -29.80 15.37 24.13
C LEU A 19 -29.71 16.78 24.71
N TRP A 20 -29.18 17.73 23.95
CA TRP A 20 -29.01 19.11 24.41
C TRP A 20 -30.35 19.84 24.61
N LYS A 21 -31.31 19.66 23.69
CA LYS A 21 -32.61 20.34 23.71
C LYS A 21 -33.59 19.73 24.74
N GLU A 22 -33.58 18.42 24.89
CA GLU A 22 -34.59 17.67 25.68
C GLU A 22 -34.03 17.07 26.97
N TRP A 23 -32.90 17.59 27.44
CA TRP A 23 -32.18 17.07 28.62
C TRP A 23 -33.03 16.93 29.89
N GLY A 24 -34.04 17.80 30.05
CA GLY A 24 -34.98 17.80 31.17
C GLY A 24 -36.29 17.01 30.93
N LEU A 25 -36.59 16.64 29.68
CA LEU A 25 -37.83 15.93 29.30
C LEU A 25 -37.62 14.42 29.16
N LEU A 26 -36.37 13.98 28.93
CA LEU A 26 -36.02 12.57 28.81
C LEU A 26 -35.96 11.89 30.19
N GLY A 27 -36.62 10.73 30.32
CA GLY A 27 -36.51 9.88 31.49
C GLY A 27 -35.05 9.48 31.78
N GLY A 28 -34.69 9.36 33.07
CA GLY A 28 -33.29 9.19 33.50
C GLY A 28 -32.55 7.99 32.88
N GLY A 29 -33.26 6.90 32.59
CA GLY A 29 -32.71 5.74 31.88
C GLY A 29 -32.47 5.99 30.39
N ALA A 30 -33.46 6.55 29.69
CA ALA A 30 -33.35 6.89 28.26
C ALA A 30 -32.23 7.90 28.00
N ARG A 31 -32.10 8.92 28.85
CA ARG A 31 -31.00 9.92 28.78
C ARG A 31 -29.63 9.29 28.91
N LYS A 32 -29.44 8.38 29.89
CA LYS A 32 -28.16 7.67 30.09
C LYS A 32 -27.80 6.81 28.88
N LEU A 33 -28.78 6.11 28.31
CA LEU A 33 -28.58 5.27 27.14
C LEU A 33 -28.22 6.10 25.89
N LEU A 34 -28.97 7.18 25.62
CA LEU A 34 -28.69 8.08 24.49
C LEU A 34 -27.32 8.75 24.62
N ALA A 35 -26.95 9.19 25.82
CA ALA A 35 -25.62 9.75 26.08
C ALA A 35 -24.50 8.73 25.87
N PHE A 36 -24.68 7.49 26.36
CA PHE A 36 -23.70 6.41 26.18
C PHE A 36 -23.52 6.05 24.69
N ILE A 37 -24.62 5.97 23.93
CA ILE A 37 -24.54 5.68 22.50
C ILE A 37 -23.88 6.84 21.75
N SER A 38 -24.31 8.08 21.97
CA SER A 38 -23.87 9.24 21.17
C SER A 38 -22.42 9.67 21.46
N LEU A 39 -22.00 9.54 22.73
CA LEU A 39 -20.66 9.96 23.18
C LEU A 39 -19.67 8.80 23.29
N GLY A 40 -20.15 7.56 23.44
CA GLY A 40 -19.31 6.38 23.62
C GLY A 40 -19.27 5.49 22.36
N VAL A 41 -20.38 4.81 22.09
CA VAL A 41 -20.44 3.80 21.01
C VAL A 41 -20.23 4.45 19.65
N PHE A 42 -20.91 5.56 19.41
CA PHE A 42 -20.93 6.21 18.11
C PHE A 42 -19.53 6.72 17.69
N PRO A 43 -18.79 7.51 18.49
CA PRO A 43 -17.47 7.98 18.09
C PRO A 43 -16.48 6.85 17.85
N LEU A 44 -16.62 5.72 18.56
CA LEU A 44 -15.79 4.53 18.34
C LEU A 44 -16.07 3.88 16.98
N VAL A 45 -17.34 3.64 16.66
CA VAL A 45 -17.73 3.05 15.35
C VAL A 45 -17.37 4.00 14.21
N TRP A 46 -17.64 5.29 14.39
CA TRP A 46 -17.23 6.35 13.46
C TRP A 46 -15.73 6.35 13.21
N GLY A 47 -14.95 6.42 14.29
CA GLY A 47 -13.50 6.46 14.25
C GLY A 47 -12.91 5.22 13.58
N ALA A 48 -13.44 4.03 13.90
CA ALA A 48 -13.04 2.79 13.25
C ALA A 48 -13.33 2.80 11.75
N GLY A 49 -14.50 3.29 11.33
CA GLY A 49 -14.88 3.38 9.92
C GLY A 49 -14.05 4.40 9.13
N VAL A 50 -13.79 5.57 9.71
CA VAL A 50 -12.91 6.60 9.12
C VAL A 50 -11.48 6.07 9.00
N LEU A 51 -10.96 5.45 10.07
CA LEU A 51 -9.64 4.84 10.06
C LEU A 51 -9.54 3.77 8.97
N GLY A 52 -10.49 2.84 8.90
CA GLY A 52 -10.53 1.81 7.88
C GLY A 52 -10.48 2.38 6.44
N GLN A 53 -11.24 3.44 6.16
CA GLN A 53 -11.19 4.12 4.86
C GLN A 53 -9.85 4.80 4.59
N GLY A 54 -9.30 5.52 5.56
CA GLY A 54 -7.98 6.14 5.41
C GLY A 54 -6.89 5.10 5.16
N LEU A 55 -6.98 3.95 5.83
CA LEU A 55 -6.07 2.84 5.63
C LEU A 55 -6.20 2.22 4.23
N GLU A 56 -7.39 2.18 3.64
CA GLU A 56 -7.60 1.70 2.27
C GLU A 56 -7.12 2.72 1.23
N GLU A 57 -7.39 4.00 1.43
CA GLU A 57 -6.93 5.07 0.54
C GLU A 57 -5.40 5.14 0.48
N ALA A 58 -4.72 4.90 1.61
CA ALA A 58 -3.27 4.85 1.70
C ALA A 58 -2.61 3.70 0.90
N GLN A 59 -3.40 2.80 0.31
CA GLN A 59 -2.90 1.75 -0.58
C GLN A 59 -2.91 2.16 -2.05
N LYS A 60 -3.45 3.33 -2.38
CA LYS A 60 -3.66 3.74 -3.75
C LYS A 60 -2.44 4.44 -4.34
N VAL A 61 -2.22 4.25 -5.65
CA VAL A 61 -1.21 4.99 -6.42
C VAL A 61 -1.41 6.50 -6.27
N ALA A 62 -2.67 6.97 -6.30
CA ALA A 62 -3.01 8.38 -6.11
C ALA A 62 -2.55 8.95 -4.76
N PHE A 63 -2.48 8.13 -3.70
CA PHE A 63 -1.94 8.55 -2.40
C PHE A 63 -0.42 8.63 -2.44
N CYS A 64 0.25 7.63 -3.02
CA CYS A 64 1.70 7.64 -3.21
C CYS A 64 2.17 8.84 -4.05
N ALA A 65 1.41 9.20 -5.09
CA ALA A 65 1.67 10.33 -5.97
C ALA A 65 1.57 11.70 -5.30
N GLN A 66 1.05 11.79 -4.07
CA GLN A 66 1.00 13.05 -3.32
C GLN A 66 2.37 13.46 -2.78
N CYS A 67 3.32 12.53 -2.69
CA CYS A 67 4.70 12.81 -2.32
C CYS A 67 5.52 13.13 -3.59
N HIS A 68 6.15 14.31 -3.64
CA HIS A 68 6.95 14.72 -4.81
C HIS A 68 8.10 13.74 -5.13
N VAL A 69 8.70 13.12 -4.11
CA VAL A 69 9.79 12.14 -4.31
C VAL A 69 9.33 10.86 -5.03
N MET A 70 8.03 10.61 -5.11
CA MET A 70 7.47 9.45 -5.81
C MET A 70 7.13 9.77 -7.28
N THR A 71 7.27 11.02 -7.74
CA THR A 71 6.79 11.44 -9.06
C THR A 71 7.37 10.58 -10.19
N ASP A 72 8.67 10.30 -10.19
CA ASP A 72 9.29 9.54 -11.29
C ASP A 72 8.94 8.04 -11.22
N TYR A 73 8.77 7.48 -10.02
CA TYR A 73 8.25 6.13 -9.84
C TYR A 73 6.80 5.96 -10.32
N VAL A 74 5.99 7.02 -10.22
CA VAL A 74 4.62 7.02 -10.75
C VAL A 74 4.64 7.14 -12.27
N LYS A 75 5.49 8.01 -12.84
CA LYS A 75 5.66 8.11 -14.30
C LYS A 75 6.15 6.80 -14.91
N SER A 76 7.01 6.05 -14.22
CA SER A 76 7.54 4.78 -14.71
C SER A 76 6.46 3.71 -14.93
N LEU A 77 5.24 3.90 -14.40
CA LEU A 77 4.11 3.01 -14.66
C LEU A 77 3.57 3.15 -16.09
N GLU A 78 3.80 4.29 -16.74
CA GLU A 78 3.19 4.67 -18.03
C GLU A 78 4.21 4.78 -19.17
N VAL A 79 5.47 4.39 -18.94
CA VAL A 79 6.50 4.34 -19.97
C VAL A 79 6.12 3.31 -21.05
N ASP A 80 6.25 3.68 -22.32
CA ASP A 80 6.00 2.80 -23.47
C ASP A 80 7.18 1.83 -23.70
N ASP A 81 7.43 1.00 -22.70
CA ASP A 81 8.47 -0.02 -22.66
C ASP A 81 7.93 -1.24 -21.88
N ASP A 82 8.18 -2.44 -22.39
CA ASP A 82 7.75 -3.69 -21.78
C ASP A 82 8.82 -4.34 -20.88
N GLU A 83 10.02 -3.77 -20.81
CA GLU A 83 11.11 -4.21 -19.94
C GLU A 83 10.88 -3.85 -18.46
N PRO A 84 10.50 -2.61 -18.09
CA PRO A 84 10.32 -2.24 -16.69
C PRO A 84 9.16 -3.00 -16.07
N LEU A 85 9.40 -3.72 -14.97
CA LEU A 85 8.37 -4.50 -14.28
C LEU A 85 7.16 -3.63 -13.90
N SER A 86 7.40 -2.42 -13.45
CA SER A 86 6.38 -1.44 -13.06
C SER A 86 5.44 -1.11 -14.23
N ALA A 87 5.98 -0.76 -15.41
CA ALA A 87 5.22 -0.49 -16.62
C ALA A 87 4.47 -1.73 -17.10
N PHE A 88 5.18 -2.85 -17.25
CA PHE A 88 4.61 -4.09 -17.76
C PHE A 88 3.43 -4.57 -16.92
N HIS A 89 3.55 -4.60 -15.60
CA HIS A 89 2.47 -5.07 -14.71
C HIS A 89 1.29 -4.09 -14.64
N TYR A 90 1.57 -2.79 -14.66
CA TYR A 90 0.54 -1.75 -14.58
C TYR A 90 -0.30 -1.66 -15.86
N GLN A 91 0.36 -1.56 -17.01
CA GLN A 91 -0.30 -1.30 -18.29
C GLN A 91 -1.08 -2.54 -18.79
N ASN A 92 -0.57 -3.73 -18.52
CA ASN A 92 -1.24 -5.00 -18.87
C ASN A 92 -2.29 -5.45 -17.85
N ASN A 93 -2.62 -4.63 -16.83
CA ASN A 93 -3.57 -4.97 -15.75
C ASN A 93 -3.23 -6.29 -15.02
N LEU A 94 -1.95 -6.61 -14.88
CA LEU A 94 -1.51 -7.79 -14.12
C LEU A 94 -1.61 -7.57 -12.62
N VAL A 95 -1.67 -6.31 -12.20
CA VAL A 95 -2.00 -5.87 -10.85
C VAL A 95 -3.17 -4.87 -10.89
N PRO A 96 -3.93 -4.71 -9.79
CA PRO A 96 -5.00 -3.70 -9.74
C PRO A 96 -4.41 -2.30 -9.90
N LYS A 97 -4.76 -1.59 -10.98
CA LYS A 97 -4.19 -0.26 -11.31
C LYS A 97 -4.22 0.72 -10.15
N GLU A 98 -5.35 0.82 -9.46
CA GLU A 98 -5.49 1.75 -8.33
C GLU A 98 -4.53 1.43 -7.18
N LYS A 99 -4.11 0.17 -7.00
CA LYS A 99 -3.27 -0.30 -5.90
C LYS A 99 -1.95 -0.89 -6.39
N ALA A 100 -1.46 -0.49 -7.57
CA ALA A 100 -0.31 -1.12 -8.22
C ALA A 100 0.97 -1.04 -7.36
N CYS A 101 1.31 0.13 -6.81
CA CYS A 101 2.44 0.27 -5.90
C CYS A 101 2.29 -0.63 -4.66
N PHE A 102 1.09 -0.66 -4.07
CA PHE A 102 0.81 -1.47 -2.88
C PHE A 102 0.88 -2.98 -3.16
N ALA A 103 0.52 -3.42 -4.37
CA ALA A 103 0.54 -4.84 -4.74
C ALA A 103 1.95 -5.45 -4.64
N CYS A 104 2.99 -4.68 -4.98
CA CYS A 104 4.39 -5.12 -4.94
C CYS A 104 5.13 -4.69 -3.67
N HIS A 105 4.83 -3.49 -3.13
CA HIS A 105 5.57 -2.92 -1.99
C HIS A 105 4.95 -3.21 -0.61
N THR A 106 3.86 -3.99 -0.53
CA THR A 106 3.37 -4.54 0.75
C THR A 106 3.88 -5.95 0.95
N GLN A 107 4.34 -6.27 2.16
CA GLN A 107 4.50 -7.66 2.56
C GLN A 107 3.11 -8.28 2.75
N TYR A 108 2.88 -9.51 2.27
CA TYR A 108 1.71 -10.33 2.63
C TYR A 108 2.13 -11.30 3.71
N THR A 109 2.13 -10.76 4.91
CA THR A 109 2.07 -11.55 6.13
C THR A 109 0.79 -11.17 6.85
N MET A 110 0.37 -11.94 7.85
CA MET A 110 -0.81 -11.62 8.67
C MET A 110 -0.79 -10.18 9.20
N PHE A 111 0.41 -9.63 9.43
CA PHE A 111 0.64 -8.25 9.87
C PHE A 111 1.33 -7.37 8.83
N GLY A 112 1.48 -7.85 7.59
CA GLY A 112 2.18 -7.16 6.51
C GLY A 112 1.56 -5.79 6.19
N PRO A 113 0.22 -5.69 6.08
CA PRO A 113 -0.46 -4.40 5.96
C PRO A 113 -0.21 -3.46 7.15
N ILE A 114 -0.02 -3.99 8.37
CA ILE A 114 0.28 -3.18 9.56
C ILE A 114 1.73 -2.69 9.52
N ARG A 115 2.69 -3.57 9.19
CA ARG A 115 4.10 -3.20 9.04
C ARG A 115 4.30 -2.16 7.93
N ALA A 116 3.66 -2.34 6.78
CA ALA A 116 3.69 -1.36 5.69
C ALA A 116 3.16 0.01 6.14
N LYS A 117 2.11 0.04 6.97
CA LYS A 117 1.58 1.29 7.55
C LYS A 117 2.52 1.94 8.55
N LEU A 118 3.16 1.16 9.42
CA LEU A 118 4.18 1.68 10.34
C LEU A 118 5.39 2.24 9.58
N GLN A 119 5.78 1.59 8.50
CA GLN A 119 6.86 2.08 7.62
C GLN A 119 6.45 3.37 6.90
N GLY A 120 5.20 3.47 6.44
CA GLY A 120 4.64 4.72 5.93
C GLY A 120 4.68 5.87 6.95
N LEU A 121 4.43 5.60 8.24
CA LEU A 121 4.60 6.59 9.31
C LEU A 121 6.07 6.99 9.51
N SER A 122 7.00 6.05 9.37
CA SER A 122 8.44 6.34 9.36
C SER A 122 8.81 7.29 8.22
N HIS A 123 8.26 7.08 7.02
CA HIS A 123 8.47 7.99 5.90
C HIS A 123 7.91 9.39 6.21
N LEU A 124 6.70 9.50 6.75
CA LEU A 124 6.15 10.78 7.20
C LEU A 124 7.11 11.50 8.17
N TYR A 125 7.61 10.78 9.17
CA TYR A 125 8.57 11.35 10.13
C TYR A 125 9.87 11.81 9.46
N VAL A 126 10.45 11.00 8.58
CA VAL A 126 11.69 11.34 7.88
C VAL A 126 11.50 12.55 6.95
N TYR A 127 10.47 12.52 6.10
CA TYR A 127 10.27 13.52 5.07
C TYR A 127 9.69 14.85 5.59
N TYR A 128 8.86 14.83 6.65
CA TYR A 128 8.27 16.05 7.21
C TYR A 128 9.02 16.63 8.41
N ILE A 129 9.67 15.79 9.24
CA ILE A 129 10.26 16.24 10.50
C ILE A 129 11.79 16.34 10.42
N LYS A 130 12.46 15.31 9.88
CA LYS A 130 13.93 15.31 9.78
C LYS A 130 14.49 16.03 8.56
N GLY A 131 13.65 16.30 7.57
CA GLY A 131 14.08 16.75 6.25
C GLY A 131 14.46 15.53 5.40
N ALA A 132 13.90 15.49 4.18
CA ALA A 132 14.11 14.42 3.23
C ALA A 132 15.61 14.16 3.02
N PRO A 133 16.11 12.91 3.18
CA PRO A 133 17.49 12.61 2.84
C PRO A 133 17.71 12.88 1.34
N ALA A 134 18.74 13.66 1.02
CA ALA A 134 19.16 13.86 -0.36
C ALA A 134 19.83 12.56 -0.86
N GLY A 135 19.14 11.80 -1.71
CA GLY A 135 19.67 10.58 -2.30
C GLY A 135 18.62 9.70 -2.98
N LYS A 136 19.08 8.75 -3.79
CA LYS A 136 18.25 7.75 -4.50
C LYS A 136 17.43 6.94 -3.50
N ILE A 137 16.12 6.82 -3.75
CA ILE A 137 15.23 6.00 -2.91
C ILE A 137 15.59 4.53 -3.12
N SER A 138 15.85 3.83 -2.02
CA SER A 138 16.17 2.40 -2.02
C SER A 138 15.33 1.65 -1.00
N LEU A 139 15.21 0.34 -1.20
CA LEU A 139 14.54 -0.54 -0.25
C LEU A 139 15.41 -0.70 1.00
N TYR A 140 14.78 -0.65 2.18
CA TYR A 140 15.45 -0.88 3.47
C TYR A 140 16.02 -2.30 3.63
N SER A 141 15.50 -3.25 2.86
CA SER A 141 15.95 -4.63 2.79
C SER A 141 15.84 -5.11 1.34
N PRO A 142 16.62 -6.14 0.94
CA PRO A 142 16.44 -6.77 -0.36
C PRO A 142 14.98 -7.17 -0.60
N TYR A 143 14.55 -7.08 -1.86
CA TYR A 143 13.19 -7.46 -2.25
C TYR A 143 12.97 -8.97 -2.03
N ASP A 144 11.88 -9.34 -1.38
CA ASP A 144 11.56 -10.73 -1.06
C ASP A 144 10.83 -11.38 -2.24
N ASN A 145 11.39 -12.44 -2.81
CA ASN A 145 10.81 -13.18 -3.93
C ASN A 145 9.41 -13.71 -3.63
N ARG A 146 9.05 -13.93 -2.35
CA ARG A 146 7.69 -14.32 -1.97
C ARG A 146 6.65 -13.34 -2.52
N GLU A 147 6.99 -12.06 -2.62
CA GLU A 147 6.11 -11.02 -3.15
C GLU A 147 5.78 -11.28 -4.63
N CYS A 148 6.77 -11.67 -5.45
CA CYS A 148 6.57 -12.09 -6.85
C CYS A 148 5.81 -13.43 -6.93
N LEU A 149 6.21 -14.39 -6.09
CA LEU A 149 5.72 -15.77 -6.16
C LEU A 149 4.22 -15.90 -5.87
N ARG A 150 3.58 -14.94 -5.20
CA ARG A 150 2.11 -14.93 -5.01
C ARG A 150 1.32 -15.10 -6.29
N CYS A 151 1.78 -14.43 -7.35
CA CYS A 151 1.12 -14.48 -8.65
C CYS A 151 1.87 -15.41 -9.61
N HIS A 152 3.18 -15.56 -9.42
CA HIS A 152 4.01 -16.33 -10.35
C HIS A 152 4.10 -17.83 -10.04
N GLU A 153 4.11 -18.26 -8.77
CA GLU A 153 4.40 -19.64 -8.37
C GLU A 153 3.48 -20.67 -9.02
N SER A 154 2.18 -20.39 -9.04
CA SER A 154 1.17 -21.26 -9.64
C SER A 154 0.99 -21.05 -11.15
N SER A 155 1.69 -20.09 -11.75
CA SER A 155 1.53 -19.78 -13.17
C SER A 155 2.23 -20.81 -14.05
N ARG A 156 1.54 -21.26 -15.11
CA ARG A 156 2.12 -22.22 -16.06
C ARG A 156 3.37 -21.68 -16.75
N LYS A 157 3.42 -20.36 -17.02
CA LYS A 157 4.59 -19.70 -17.62
C LYS A 157 5.80 -19.82 -16.72
N TYR A 158 5.66 -19.50 -15.43
CA TYR A 158 6.73 -19.63 -14.44
C TYR A 158 7.23 -21.07 -14.32
N GLN A 159 6.32 -22.03 -14.18
CA GLN A 159 6.66 -23.45 -13.99
C GLN A 159 7.35 -24.08 -15.22
N LYS A 160 6.99 -23.65 -16.44
CA LYS A 160 7.52 -24.22 -17.68
C LYS A 160 8.82 -23.55 -18.16
N LEU A 161 9.13 -22.33 -17.70
CA LEU A 161 10.29 -21.61 -18.19
C LEU A 161 11.58 -22.30 -17.73
N ARG A 162 12.45 -22.63 -18.68
CA ARG A 162 13.66 -23.40 -18.43
C ARG A 162 14.63 -22.69 -17.47
N MET A 163 14.64 -21.35 -17.47
CA MET A 163 15.51 -20.51 -16.63
C MET A 163 15.14 -20.54 -15.15
N HIS A 164 13.89 -20.82 -14.79
CA HIS A 164 13.50 -21.02 -13.38
C HIS A 164 13.75 -22.46 -12.91
N ASN A 165 13.92 -23.39 -13.85
CA ASN A 165 14.11 -24.82 -13.61
C ASN A 165 15.60 -25.26 -13.66
N LYS A 166 16.46 -24.48 -14.33
CA LYS A 166 17.86 -24.81 -14.56
C LYS A 166 18.75 -23.61 -14.21
N PRO A 167 19.93 -23.83 -13.59
CA PRO A 167 20.50 -25.09 -13.08
C PRO A 167 19.67 -25.76 -11.97
N GLU A 168 20.02 -27.00 -11.61
CA GLU A 168 19.36 -27.77 -10.54
C GLU A 168 19.24 -26.93 -9.25
N GLU A 169 18.14 -27.11 -8.52
CA GLU A 169 17.77 -26.32 -7.34
C GLU A 169 17.46 -24.82 -7.58
N MET A 170 17.47 -24.30 -8.81
CA MET A 170 17.15 -22.87 -9.07
C MET A 170 15.79 -22.47 -8.49
N PHE A 171 14.75 -23.30 -8.68
CA PHE A 171 13.43 -23.05 -8.08
C PHE A 171 13.49 -22.92 -6.56
N LYS A 172 14.24 -23.79 -5.90
CA LYS A 172 14.40 -23.74 -4.45
C LYS A 172 15.20 -22.51 -4.02
N LYS A 173 16.24 -22.13 -4.77
CA LYS A 173 17.00 -20.90 -4.51
C LYS A 173 16.14 -19.65 -4.64
N LEU A 174 15.25 -19.60 -5.65
CA LEU A 174 14.29 -18.52 -5.82
C LEU A 174 13.25 -18.52 -4.68
N ALA A 175 12.69 -19.67 -4.31
CA ALA A 175 11.73 -19.78 -3.21
C ALA A 175 12.32 -19.42 -1.84
N ASP A 176 13.58 -19.79 -1.60
CA ASP A 176 14.30 -19.55 -0.34
C ASP A 176 14.95 -18.15 -0.27
N ASN A 177 14.71 -17.26 -1.25
CA ASN A 177 15.39 -15.96 -1.37
C ASN A 177 16.93 -16.02 -1.49
N LYS A 178 17.51 -17.19 -1.83
CA LYS A 178 18.96 -17.35 -2.05
C LYS A 178 19.42 -16.79 -3.40
N GLN A 179 18.49 -16.64 -4.34
CA GLN A 179 18.68 -15.98 -5.63
C GLN A 179 17.53 -14.99 -5.81
N SER A 180 17.80 -13.70 -6.03
CA SER A 180 16.72 -12.72 -6.26
C SER A 180 16.13 -12.87 -7.66
N CYS A 181 14.81 -12.69 -7.78
CA CYS A 181 14.15 -12.49 -9.08
C CYS A 181 14.67 -11.22 -9.79
N LEU A 182 15.07 -10.20 -9.01
CA LEU A 182 15.59 -8.92 -9.50
C LEU A 182 17.11 -8.92 -9.68
N ALA A 183 17.75 -10.09 -9.72
CA ALA A 183 19.18 -10.18 -9.97
C ALA A 183 19.49 -9.79 -11.43
N LYS A 184 20.70 -9.26 -11.66
CA LYS A 184 21.18 -8.87 -12.99
C LYS A 184 20.98 -10.00 -14.02
N GLY A 185 20.39 -9.68 -15.17
CA GLY A 185 20.06 -10.62 -16.24
C GLY A 185 18.83 -11.49 -15.99
N CYS A 186 18.01 -11.16 -14.98
CA CYS A 186 16.72 -11.81 -14.70
C CYS A 186 15.56 -10.81 -14.93
N HIS A 187 15.01 -10.26 -13.85
CA HIS A 187 13.99 -9.20 -13.88
C HIS A 187 14.54 -7.96 -13.19
N ASP A 188 15.69 -7.47 -13.64
CA ASP A 188 16.52 -6.46 -12.98
C ASP A 188 16.02 -5.02 -13.17
N LEU A 189 15.25 -4.73 -14.22
CA LEU A 189 14.64 -3.41 -14.40
C LEU A 189 13.27 -3.32 -13.73
N ALA A 190 13.24 -2.87 -12.47
CA ALA A 190 11.98 -2.72 -11.72
C ALA A 190 11.21 -1.44 -12.13
N HIS A 191 11.90 -0.32 -12.12
CA HIS A 191 11.37 1.01 -12.46
C HIS A 191 12.35 1.70 -13.39
N LEU A 192 11.86 2.19 -14.53
CA LEU A 192 12.66 3.08 -15.37
C LEU A 192 12.54 4.51 -14.83
N ILE A 193 13.61 4.99 -14.20
CA ILE A 193 13.74 6.36 -13.69
C ILE A 193 14.94 7.02 -14.41
N GLU A 194 14.83 8.30 -14.72
CA GLU A 194 15.79 9.05 -15.55
C GLU A 194 17.25 9.03 -15.02
N GLU A 195 17.49 8.58 -13.78
CA GLU A 195 18.84 8.39 -13.23
C GLU A 195 19.55 7.09 -13.66
N GLU A 196 18.86 6.11 -14.25
CA GLU A 196 19.48 4.83 -14.66
C GLU A 196 20.20 4.86 -16.01
N GLU A 197 20.06 5.94 -16.80
CA GLU A 197 20.82 6.09 -18.06
C GLU A 197 22.33 6.33 -17.85
N SER A 198 22.80 6.67 -16.64
CA SER A 198 24.21 7.07 -16.44
C SER A 198 25.16 5.97 -15.96
N ASP A 199 24.67 4.87 -15.35
CA ASP A 199 25.54 3.89 -14.66
C ASP A 199 25.95 2.66 -15.50
N ASP A 200 25.36 2.45 -16.69
CA ASP A 200 25.83 1.40 -17.62
C ASP A 200 27.10 1.79 -18.40
N SER A 201 27.72 2.93 -18.06
CA SER A 201 28.95 3.42 -18.69
C SER A 201 30.24 3.17 -17.88
N ALA A 202 30.19 2.44 -16.77
CA ALA A 202 31.37 2.15 -15.95
C ALA A 202 31.59 0.64 -15.67
N GLY A 203 32.35 0.01 -16.59
CA GLY A 203 33.40 -0.98 -16.30
C GLY A 203 33.04 -2.27 -15.57
#